data_AF-A0A556U497-F1
#
_entry.id   AF-A0A556U497-F1
#
_cell.length_a   1.000
_cell.length_b   1.000
_cell.length_c   1.000
_cell.angle_alpha   90.00
_cell.angle_beta   90.00
_cell.angle_gamma   90.00
#
_symmetry.space_group_name_H-M   'P 1'
#
loop_
_entity.id
_entity.type
_entity.pdbx_description
1 polymer ?
#
loop_
_entity_poly.entity_id
_entity_poly.type
_entity_poly.pdbx_seq_one_letter_code
_entity_poly.pdbx_strand_id
1 'polypeptide(L)'
;MRVPLELNEFQAITTPQRVPNQPLTLLYQHRLGLFPYIDLYNFTQYNGGIPQMGDLNASLQTARNEFSQYISSSIPGLAVLDWEEWFPLFDRNADLREIYKALSINYTLQQNPSLTRKPATVQAKVQFESAARRFMEETLKLGISQRPNCLWGFYLFPDCYNYDFTNPDYTGRCPTSANMLNDKLKWLWEASTAFFPSAYMPVSLSETQKAGLFVRHKVLEAMRVANFSKRSYAAPVYLYLKLLLRDQNDMYKSELLLVKGTDAVNVNYDSDCYCDFNCCVKGTKCVRKVYYKVLEPGLPFYSCQC
;
A
#
# COMPACT_ATOMS: atom_id res chain seq x y z
N MET A 1 -21.24 22.34 -17.49
CA MET A 1 -20.30 23.37 -16.99
C MET A 1 -19.13 22.64 -16.34
N ARG A 2 -17.90 22.80 -16.84
CA ARG A 2 -16.71 22.21 -16.20
C ARG A 2 -16.37 23.05 -14.97
N VAL A 3 -16.47 22.47 -13.78
CA VAL A 3 -16.03 23.14 -12.54
C VAL A 3 -14.53 22.88 -12.38
N PRO A 4 -13.67 23.91 -12.42
CA PRO A 4 -12.25 23.73 -12.16
C PRO A 4 -12.02 23.34 -10.69
N LEU A 5 -11.21 22.32 -10.46
CA LEU A 5 -10.75 21.95 -9.12
C LEU A 5 -9.63 22.91 -8.70
N GLU A 6 -9.83 23.63 -7.60
CA GLU A 6 -8.75 24.41 -6.98
C GLU A 6 -7.80 23.46 -6.24
N LEU A 7 -6.53 23.45 -6.64
CA LEU A 7 -5.52 22.52 -6.12
C LEU A 7 -4.34 23.22 -5.43
N ASN A 8 -4.46 24.53 -5.18
CA ASN A 8 -3.38 25.36 -4.67
C ASN A 8 -2.94 25.00 -3.24
N GLU A 9 -3.80 24.29 -2.50
CA GLU A 9 -3.52 23.79 -1.14
C GLU A 9 -2.60 22.55 -1.13
N PHE A 10 -2.43 21.88 -2.28
CA PHE A 10 -1.60 20.68 -2.40
C PHE A 10 -0.16 21.04 -2.76
N GLN A 11 0.80 20.42 -2.05
CA GLN A 11 2.22 20.65 -2.30
C GLN A 11 2.72 19.90 -3.54
N ALA A 12 2.01 18.85 -3.93
CA ALA A 12 2.29 18.07 -5.11
C ALA A 12 0.99 17.50 -5.70
N ILE A 13 0.92 17.51 -7.02
CA ILE A 13 -0.17 16.91 -7.78
C ILE A 13 0.45 15.82 -8.64
N THR A 14 -0.19 14.66 -8.67
CA THR A 14 0.26 13.50 -9.45
C THR A 14 -0.94 12.85 -10.14
N THR A 15 -0.68 11.91 -11.03
CA THR A 15 -1.69 11.14 -11.75
C THR A 15 -1.34 9.64 -11.71
N PRO A 16 -2.32 8.74 -11.67
CA PRO A 16 -2.06 7.31 -11.78
C PRO A 16 -1.75 6.92 -13.22
N GLN A 17 -1.64 7.87 -14.17
CA GLN A 17 -1.08 7.59 -15.48
C GLN A 17 0.39 7.20 -15.40
N ARG A 18 0.82 6.38 -16.35
CA ARG A 18 2.22 5.97 -16.50
C ARG A 18 3.03 7.06 -17.19
N VAL A 19 3.17 8.21 -16.55
CA VAL A 19 3.96 9.35 -17.03
C VAL A 19 5.24 9.54 -16.19
N PRO A 20 6.38 9.88 -16.82
CA PRO A 20 7.65 10.05 -16.09
C PRO A 20 7.68 11.26 -15.15
N ASN A 21 8.63 11.23 -14.20
CA ASN A 21 9.06 12.38 -13.39
C ASN A 21 7.97 13.01 -12.52
N GLN A 22 7.04 12.18 -12.02
CA GLN A 22 6.02 12.62 -11.09
C GLN A 22 6.57 12.72 -9.66
N PRO A 23 6.07 13.67 -8.85
CA PRO A 23 6.48 13.80 -7.45
C PRO A 23 6.12 12.58 -6.60
N LEU A 24 5.09 11.83 -7.00
CA LEU A 24 4.76 10.50 -6.50
C LEU A 24 4.50 9.58 -7.69
N THR A 25 5.31 8.53 -7.82
CA THR A 25 5.19 7.51 -8.87
C THR A 25 4.52 6.26 -8.29
N LEU A 26 3.38 5.88 -8.85
CA LEU A 26 2.64 4.66 -8.50
C LEU A 26 3.04 3.53 -9.45
N LEU A 27 3.49 2.41 -8.88
CA LEU A 27 4.03 1.26 -9.59
C LEU A 27 3.12 0.05 -9.38
N TYR A 28 2.06 0.00 -10.17
CA TYR A 28 1.07 -1.08 -10.16
C TYR A 28 1.65 -2.42 -10.65
N GLN A 29 1.01 -3.53 -10.27
CA GLN A 29 1.36 -4.91 -10.65
C GLN A 29 1.66 -5.13 -12.15
N HIS A 30 0.93 -4.47 -13.05
CA HIS A 30 1.09 -4.62 -14.50
C HIS A 30 2.09 -3.62 -15.12
N ARG A 31 2.75 -2.80 -14.31
CA ARG A 31 3.63 -1.71 -14.77
C ARG A 31 5.05 -1.77 -14.21
N LEU A 32 5.32 -2.75 -13.35
CA LEU A 32 6.61 -2.92 -12.72
C LEU A 32 7.04 -4.38 -12.70
N GLY A 33 8.15 -4.64 -13.37
CA GLY A 33 8.79 -5.95 -13.41
C GLY A 33 7.88 -7.03 -14.01
N LEU A 34 8.27 -8.27 -13.74
CA LEU A 34 7.48 -9.45 -14.06
C LEU A 34 6.92 -10.01 -12.75
N PHE A 35 6.11 -9.20 -12.07
CA PHE A 35 5.47 -9.58 -10.81
C PHE A 35 4.56 -10.81 -11.02
N PRO A 36 4.72 -11.90 -10.26
CA PRO A 36 3.89 -13.09 -10.36
C PRO A 36 2.55 -12.84 -9.67
N TYR A 37 1.44 -12.94 -10.40
CA TYR A 37 0.11 -12.79 -9.82
C TYR A 37 -0.98 -13.49 -10.63
N ILE A 38 -2.17 -13.55 -10.04
CA ILE A 38 -3.36 -14.13 -10.64
C ILE A 38 -4.44 -13.05 -10.69
N ASP A 39 -5.03 -12.86 -11.86
CA ASP A 39 -6.25 -12.07 -11.99
C ASP A 39 -7.40 -12.86 -11.34
N LEU A 40 -7.94 -12.33 -10.24
CA LEU A 40 -8.97 -13.02 -9.45
C LEU A 40 -10.36 -13.03 -10.12
N TYR A 41 -10.56 -12.29 -11.21
CA TYR A 41 -11.82 -12.29 -11.97
C TYR A 41 -11.86 -13.40 -13.01
N ASN A 42 -10.76 -13.62 -13.75
CA ASN A 42 -10.70 -14.60 -14.84
C ASN A 42 -9.74 -15.77 -14.57
N PHE A 43 -9.04 -15.78 -13.42
CA PHE A 43 -8.07 -16.77 -12.99
C PHE A 43 -6.83 -16.92 -13.89
N THR A 44 -6.56 -15.94 -14.75
CA THR A 44 -5.34 -15.92 -15.58
C THR A 44 -4.11 -15.74 -14.70
N GLN A 45 -3.12 -16.60 -14.91
CA GLN A 45 -1.85 -16.53 -14.19
C GLN A 45 -0.82 -15.74 -15.01
N TYR A 46 -0.22 -14.73 -14.39
CA TYR A 46 0.82 -13.90 -14.98
C TYR A 46 2.16 -14.21 -14.32
N ASN A 47 3.21 -14.31 -15.13
CA ASN A 47 4.60 -14.52 -14.67
C ASN A 47 4.75 -15.70 -13.69
N GLY A 48 3.99 -16.78 -13.91
CA GLY A 48 3.99 -17.98 -13.04
C GLY A 48 2.90 -18.00 -11.97
N GLY A 49 2.12 -16.93 -11.81
CA GLY A 49 0.95 -16.87 -10.92
C GLY A 49 1.28 -16.71 -9.43
N ILE A 50 2.22 -17.49 -8.93
CA ILE A 50 2.67 -17.49 -7.52
C ILE A 50 4.15 -17.13 -7.40
N PRO A 51 4.61 -16.55 -6.28
CA PRO A 51 5.99 -16.06 -6.12
C PRO A 51 7.07 -17.10 -6.43
N GLN A 52 6.92 -18.34 -5.95
CA GLN A 52 7.91 -19.40 -6.12
C GLN A 52 7.99 -19.96 -7.54
N MET A 53 7.06 -19.59 -8.43
CA MET A 53 7.09 -19.93 -9.85
C MET A 53 7.53 -18.77 -10.74
N GLY A 54 7.73 -17.57 -10.17
CA GLY A 54 8.16 -16.40 -10.92
C GLY A 54 9.67 -16.35 -11.17
N ASP A 55 10.07 -15.81 -12.31
CA ASP A 55 11.48 -15.51 -12.61
C ASP A 55 11.87 -14.14 -12.03
N LEU A 56 12.48 -14.16 -10.84
CA LEU A 56 12.93 -12.95 -10.16
C LEU A 56 13.98 -12.18 -10.96
N ASN A 57 14.90 -12.87 -11.64
CA ASN A 57 15.99 -12.20 -12.35
C ASN A 57 15.44 -11.44 -13.56
N ALA A 58 14.56 -12.08 -14.34
CA ALA A 58 13.88 -11.43 -15.43
C ALA A 58 13.01 -10.26 -14.93
N SER A 59 12.29 -10.44 -13.81
CA SER A 59 11.52 -9.36 -13.19
C SER A 59 12.37 -8.14 -12.82
N LEU A 60 13.51 -8.35 -12.17
CA LEU A 60 14.44 -7.28 -11.77
C LEU A 60 15.09 -6.60 -12.98
N GLN A 61 15.37 -7.33 -14.07
CA GLN A 61 15.88 -6.74 -15.31
C GLN A 61 14.85 -5.80 -15.95
N THR A 62 13.58 -6.24 -16.01
CA THR A 62 12.48 -5.40 -16.50
C THR A 62 12.29 -4.18 -15.61
N ALA A 63 12.23 -4.36 -14.28
CA ALA A 63 12.08 -3.28 -13.31
C ALA A 63 13.20 -2.23 -13.42
N ARG A 64 14.44 -2.68 -13.67
CA ARG A 64 15.60 -1.79 -13.86
C ARG A 64 15.38 -0.77 -14.99
N ASN A 65 14.81 -1.22 -16.09
CA ASN A 65 14.53 -0.38 -17.26
C ASN A 65 13.35 0.58 -16.96
N GLU A 66 12.32 0.08 -16.28
CA GLU A 66 11.13 0.89 -15.95
C GLU A 66 11.43 1.98 -14.92
N PHE A 67 12.23 1.68 -13.88
CA PHE A 67 12.74 2.72 -12.98
C PHE A 67 13.56 3.76 -13.73
N SER A 68 14.34 3.31 -14.72
CA SER A 68 15.15 4.19 -15.56
C SER A 68 14.30 5.16 -16.38
N GLN A 69 13.17 4.67 -16.89
CA GLN A 69 12.27 5.40 -17.77
C GLN A 69 11.30 6.34 -17.02
N TYR A 70 10.77 5.93 -15.88
CA TYR A 70 9.63 6.62 -15.24
C TYR A 70 10.02 7.45 -14.01
N ILE A 71 11.14 7.15 -13.37
CA ILE A 71 11.56 7.83 -12.14
C ILE A 71 12.84 8.62 -12.43
N SER A 72 12.83 9.90 -12.09
CA SER A 72 14.03 10.75 -12.22
C SER A 72 15.12 10.30 -11.26
N SER A 73 16.37 10.29 -11.72
CA SER A 73 17.53 10.09 -10.85
C SER A 73 17.91 11.34 -10.03
N SER A 74 17.47 12.52 -10.44
CA SER A 74 17.89 13.81 -9.86
C SER A 74 16.82 14.52 -9.03
N ILE A 75 15.55 14.17 -9.20
CA ILE A 75 14.44 14.85 -8.55
C ILE A 75 13.98 14.02 -7.35
N PRO A 76 13.95 14.59 -6.13
CA PRO A 76 13.38 13.92 -4.99
C PRO A 76 11.89 13.62 -5.17
N GLY A 77 11.43 12.48 -4.66
CA GLY A 77 10.02 12.09 -4.80
C GLY A 77 9.66 10.86 -4.00
N LEU A 78 8.44 10.37 -4.22
CA LEU A 78 7.94 9.14 -3.63
C LEU A 78 7.78 8.08 -4.73
N ALA A 79 8.16 6.86 -4.42
CA ALA A 79 7.98 5.71 -5.30
C ALA A 79 7.25 4.60 -4.52
N VAL A 80 6.00 4.35 -4.90
CA VAL A 80 5.10 3.46 -4.17
C VAL A 80 4.82 2.23 -5.02
N LEU A 81 5.23 1.06 -4.52
CA LEU A 81 4.88 -0.22 -5.11
C LEU A 81 3.46 -0.58 -4.68
N ASP A 82 2.57 -0.71 -5.65
CA ASP A 82 1.16 -1.01 -5.44
C ASP A 82 0.85 -2.43 -5.91
N TRP A 83 1.27 -3.39 -5.09
CA TRP A 83 1.14 -4.83 -5.29
C TRP A 83 0.18 -5.38 -4.22
N GLU A 84 -1.06 -5.62 -4.60
CA GLU A 84 -2.16 -6.01 -3.70
C GLU A 84 -2.65 -7.45 -3.92
N GLU A 85 -2.09 -8.15 -4.90
CA GLU A 85 -2.62 -9.41 -5.42
C GLU A 85 -2.47 -10.55 -4.40
N TRP A 86 -1.37 -10.58 -3.67
CA TRP A 86 -1.11 -11.51 -2.58
C TRP A 86 -0.38 -10.82 -1.41
N PHE A 87 -0.55 -11.37 -0.21
CA PHE A 87 0.20 -10.96 0.99
C PHE A 87 1.46 -11.82 1.16
N PRO A 88 2.59 -11.25 1.61
CA PRO A 88 3.85 -11.99 1.73
C PRO A 88 3.85 -13.10 2.79
N LEU A 89 2.89 -13.08 3.72
CA LEU A 89 2.67 -14.15 4.69
C LEU A 89 1.60 -15.09 4.16
N PHE A 90 1.93 -16.38 4.03
CA PHE A 90 1.10 -17.38 3.38
C PHE A 90 -0.31 -17.45 3.96
N ASP A 91 -0.39 -17.47 5.30
CA ASP A 91 -1.66 -17.61 6.03
C ASP A 91 -2.55 -16.36 5.95
N ARG A 92 -2.04 -15.23 5.43
CA ARG A 92 -2.82 -14.00 5.22
C ARG A 92 -3.57 -13.99 3.89
N ASN A 93 -3.28 -14.92 3.00
CA ASN A 93 -3.97 -15.06 1.72
C ASN A 93 -5.29 -15.83 1.90
N ALA A 94 -6.30 -15.14 2.41
CA ALA A 94 -7.64 -15.67 2.67
C ALA A 94 -8.66 -15.23 1.60
N ASP A 95 -9.91 -15.69 1.72
CA ASP A 95 -11.02 -15.39 0.81
C ASP A 95 -10.67 -15.68 -0.65
N LEU A 96 -10.82 -14.69 -1.54
CA LEU A 96 -10.45 -14.83 -2.96
C LEU A 96 -8.96 -15.14 -3.17
N ARG A 97 -8.09 -14.85 -2.19
CA ARG A 97 -6.64 -15.13 -2.26
C ARG A 97 -6.28 -16.54 -1.80
N GLU A 98 -7.22 -17.37 -1.35
CA GLU A 98 -6.95 -18.78 -1.02
C GLU A 98 -6.39 -19.57 -2.21
N ILE A 99 -6.64 -19.11 -3.45
CA ILE A 99 -6.05 -19.69 -4.66
C ILE A 99 -4.51 -19.71 -4.64
N TYR A 100 -3.86 -18.69 -4.06
CA TYR A 100 -2.40 -18.65 -3.93
C TYR A 100 -1.90 -19.79 -3.04
N LYS A 101 -2.63 -20.12 -1.98
CA LYS A 101 -2.32 -21.25 -1.11
C LYS A 101 -2.52 -22.57 -1.84
N ALA A 102 -3.65 -22.74 -2.53
CA ALA A 102 -3.97 -23.95 -3.27
C ALA A 102 -2.92 -24.25 -4.36
N LEU A 103 -2.56 -23.26 -5.17
CA LEU A 103 -1.56 -23.40 -6.23
C LEU A 103 -0.17 -23.66 -5.67
N SER A 104 0.20 -23.00 -4.57
CA SER A 104 1.46 -23.27 -3.89
C SER A 104 1.57 -24.72 -3.42
N ILE A 105 0.50 -25.25 -2.81
CA ILE A 105 0.46 -26.64 -2.35
C ILE A 105 0.54 -27.61 -3.53
N ASN A 106 -0.21 -27.34 -4.60
CA ASN A 106 -0.19 -28.17 -5.80
C ASN A 106 1.20 -28.17 -6.47
N TYR A 107 1.83 -27.00 -6.60
CA TYR A 107 3.20 -26.90 -7.09
C TYR A 107 4.17 -27.74 -6.24
N THR A 108 4.09 -27.66 -4.92
CA THR A 108 4.92 -28.48 -4.03
C THR A 108 4.69 -29.98 -4.21
N LEU A 109 3.44 -30.42 -4.38
CA LEU A 109 3.09 -31.82 -4.65
C LEU A 109 3.61 -32.29 -6.02
N GLN A 110 3.58 -31.43 -7.04
CA GLN A 110 4.15 -31.76 -8.35
C GLN A 110 5.67 -31.91 -8.29
N GLN A 111 6.36 -31.06 -7.52
CA GLN A 111 7.80 -31.16 -7.32
C GLN A 111 8.21 -32.37 -6.45
N ASN A 112 7.34 -32.80 -5.55
CA ASN A 112 7.57 -33.99 -4.74
C ASN A 112 6.28 -34.81 -4.54
N PRO A 113 5.96 -35.72 -5.49
CA PRO A 113 4.74 -36.52 -5.45
C PRO A 113 4.65 -37.51 -4.27
N SER A 114 5.74 -37.73 -3.54
CA SER A 114 5.75 -38.60 -2.35
C SER A 114 5.12 -37.94 -1.11
N LEU A 115 4.97 -36.60 -1.11
CA LEU A 115 4.42 -35.87 0.02
C LEU A 115 2.91 -36.09 0.13
N THR A 116 2.45 -36.26 1.37
CA THR A 116 1.02 -36.10 1.68
C THR A 116 0.67 -34.61 1.80
N ARG A 117 -0.62 -34.28 1.76
CA ARG A 117 -1.11 -32.89 1.70
C ARG A 117 -0.63 -32.01 2.87
N LYS A 118 -0.53 -32.57 4.08
CA LYS A 118 -0.13 -31.81 5.29
C LYS A 118 1.36 -31.40 5.24
N PRO A 119 2.33 -32.31 5.05
CA PRO A 119 3.72 -31.95 4.76
C PRO A 119 3.87 -31.00 3.58
N ALA A 120 3.14 -31.24 2.48
CA ALA A 120 3.19 -30.37 1.32
C ALA A 120 2.73 -28.94 1.64
N THR A 121 1.74 -28.77 2.52
CA THR A 121 1.28 -27.43 2.96
C THR A 121 2.33 -26.69 3.77
N VAL A 122 3.03 -27.37 4.68
CA VAL A 122 4.12 -26.77 5.45
C VAL A 122 5.25 -26.34 4.52
N GLN A 123 5.63 -27.18 3.56
CA GLN A 123 6.68 -26.86 2.60
C GLN A 123 6.26 -25.76 1.62
N ALA A 124 5.01 -25.77 1.14
CA ALA A 124 4.45 -24.74 0.26
C ALA A 124 4.48 -23.36 0.92
N LYS A 125 4.15 -23.28 2.21
CA LYS A 125 4.24 -22.05 3.00
C LYS A 125 5.67 -21.50 3.01
N VAL A 126 6.67 -22.33 3.29
CA VAL A 126 8.09 -21.91 3.30
C VAL A 126 8.53 -21.43 1.91
N GLN A 127 8.16 -22.16 0.86
CA GLN A 127 8.49 -21.79 -0.52
C GLN A 127 7.86 -20.45 -0.92
N PHE A 128 6.57 -20.27 -0.62
CA PHE A 128 5.81 -19.07 -0.91
C PHE A 128 6.38 -17.86 -0.17
N GLU A 129 6.52 -17.92 1.17
CA GLU A 129 6.97 -16.78 1.97
C GLU A 129 8.42 -16.37 1.63
N SER A 130 9.28 -17.36 1.35
CA SER A 130 10.66 -17.11 0.89
C SER A 130 10.70 -16.39 -0.45
N ALA A 131 9.94 -16.88 -1.44
CA ALA A 131 9.89 -16.27 -2.76
C ALA A 131 9.20 -14.89 -2.74
N ALA A 132 8.09 -14.76 -2.01
CA ALA A 132 7.37 -13.50 -1.81
C ALA A 132 8.29 -12.42 -1.22
N ARG A 133 9.03 -12.77 -0.16
CA ARG A 133 10.04 -11.90 0.43
C ARG A 133 11.09 -11.48 -0.60
N ARG A 134 11.66 -12.43 -1.35
CA ARG A 134 12.69 -12.11 -2.36
C ARG A 134 12.18 -11.15 -3.44
N PHE A 135 10.97 -11.37 -3.95
CA PHE A 135 10.36 -10.48 -4.95
C PHE A 135 10.17 -9.06 -4.40
N MET A 136 9.60 -8.92 -3.21
CA MET A 136 9.35 -7.61 -2.62
C MET A 136 10.65 -6.91 -2.20
N GLU A 137 11.53 -7.60 -1.48
CA GLU A 137 12.74 -7.03 -0.90
C GLU A 137 13.77 -6.64 -1.97
N GLU A 138 14.03 -7.51 -2.95
CA GLU A 138 15.04 -7.24 -3.98
C GLU A 138 14.58 -6.18 -4.99
N THR A 139 13.28 -6.13 -5.31
CA THR A 139 12.73 -5.05 -6.16
C THR A 139 12.83 -3.70 -5.45
N LEU A 140 12.52 -3.66 -4.16
CA LEU A 140 12.64 -2.45 -3.34
C LEU A 140 14.09 -1.97 -3.23
N LYS A 141 15.03 -2.88 -2.93
CA LYS A 141 16.48 -2.56 -2.90
C LYS A 141 16.99 -2.06 -4.25
N LEU A 142 16.56 -2.68 -5.35
CA LEU A 142 16.92 -2.24 -6.69
C LEU A 142 16.45 -0.79 -6.92
N GLY A 143 15.18 -0.50 -6.62
CA GLY A 143 14.61 0.85 -6.73
C GLY A 143 15.40 1.87 -5.92
N ILE A 144 15.65 1.60 -4.64
CA ILE A 144 16.45 2.46 -3.76
C ILE A 144 17.85 2.70 -4.32
N SER A 145 18.52 1.66 -4.82
CA SER A 145 19.88 1.77 -5.36
C SER A 145 19.95 2.64 -6.62
N GLN A 146 18.95 2.53 -7.50
CA GLN A 146 18.91 3.28 -8.76
C GLN A 146 18.35 4.70 -8.59
N ARG A 147 17.51 4.92 -7.58
CA ARG A 147 16.77 6.15 -7.32
C ARG A 147 16.87 6.52 -5.84
N PRO A 148 18.09 6.85 -5.36
CA PRO A 148 18.33 7.14 -3.94
C PRO A 148 17.65 8.44 -3.48
N ASN A 149 17.28 9.33 -4.41
CA ASN A 149 16.55 10.57 -4.11
C ASN A 149 15.05 10.34 -3.88
N CYS A 150 14.53 9.13 -4.18
CA CYS A 150 13.14 8.78 -3.90
C CYS A 150 13.01 8.04 -2.56
N LEU A 151 11.88 8.23 -1.91
CA LEU A 151 11.46 7.42 -0.78
C LEU A 151 10.55 6.29 -1.25
N TRP A 152 10.84 5.08 -0.80
CA TRP A 152 10.36 3.83 -1.35
C TRP A 152 9.62 3.00 -0.30
N GLY A 153 8.54 2.37 -0.71
CA GLY A 153 7.76 1.47 0.14
C GLY A 153 6.56 0.90 -0.61
N PHE A 154 5.82 0.03 0.07
CA PHE A 154 4.62 -0.60 -0.47
C PHE A 154 3.36 0.10 0.03
N TYR A 155 2.42 0.33 -0.88
CA TYR A 155 1.06 0.73 -0.51
C TYR A 155 0.42 -0.32 0.41
N LEU A 156 -0.50 0.11 1.28
CA LEU A 156 -1.15 -0.64 2.37
C LEU A 156 -0.26 -0.97 3.58
N PHE A 157 1.06 -0.90 3.48
CA PHE A 157 1.93 -1.40 4.54
C PHE A 157 2.51 -0.30 5.46
N PRO A 158 2.55 -0.54 6.79
CA PRO A 158 1.91 -1.67 7.48
C PRO A 158 0.39 -1.49 7.59
N ASP A 159 -0.33 -2.59 7.82
CA ASP A 159 -1.73 -2.53 8.25
C ASP A 159 -1.86 -2.78 9.75
N CYS A 160 -2.76 -2.03 10.38
CA CYS A 160 -3.13 -2.14 11.79
C CYS A 160 -4.26 -3.15 12.00
N TYR A 161 -5.03 -3.51 10.98
CA TYR A 161 -6.18 -4.41 11.08
C TYR A 161 -7.21 -4.05 12.17
N ASN A 162 -7.33 -2.76 12.50
CA ASN A 162 -8.28 -2.22 13.48
C ASN A 162 -9.67 -2.00 12.87
N TYR A 163 -10.25 -3.04 12.28
CA TYR A 163 -11.49 -2.95 11.49
C TYR A 163 -12.77 -3.35 12.26
N ASP A 164 -12.67 -3.73 13.53
CA ASP A 164 -13.80 -4.16 14.37
C ASP A 164 -14.60 -2.97 14.91
N PHE A 165 -15.24 -2.23 14.00
CA PHE A 165 -16.00 -1.02 14.34
C PHE A 165 -17.31 -1.32 15.08
N THR A 166 -17.78 -2.57 15.02
CA THR A 166 -18.96 -3.07 15.73
C THR A 166 -18.73 -3.22 17.22
N ASN A 167 -17.47 -3.30 17.67
CA ASN A 167 -17.14 -3.35 19.07
C ASN A 167 -17.58 -2.05 19.80
N PRO A 168 -18.40 -2.12 20.86
CA PRO A 168 -18.77 -0.95 21.65
C PRO A 168 -17.54 -0.30 22.31
N ASP A 169 -16.55 -1.10 22.71
CA ASP A 169 -15.31 -0.67 23.36
C ASP A 169 -14.17 -0.42 22.36
N TYR A 170 -14.52 -0.01 21.13
CA TYR A 170 -13.54 0.21 20.07
C TYR A 170 -12.53 1.30 20.44
N THR A 171 -11.29 0.90 20.69
CA THR A 171 -10.17 1.80 21.03
C THR A 171 -9.35 2.25 19.83
N GLY A 172 -9.58 1.65 18.65
CA GLY A 172 -8.75 1.80 17.46
C GLY A 172 -7.41 1.08 17.51
N ARG A 173 -6.99 0.52 18.66
CA ARG A 173 -5.71 -0.19 18.77
C ARG A 173 -5.62 -1.35 17.80
N CYS A 174 -4.44 -1.54 17.23
CA CYS A 174 -4.14 -2.73 16.44
C CYS A 174 -4.24 -3.95 17.36
N PRO A 175 -4.94 -5.03 16.95
CA PRO A 175 -4.99 -6.25 17.74
C PRO A 175 -3.59 -6.86 17.84
N THR A 176 -3.34 -7.63 18.90
CA THR A 176 -2.04 -8.30 19.11
C THR A 176 -1.61 -9.15 17.93
N SER A 177 -2.58 -9.77 17.23
CA SER A 177 -2.32 -10.54 16.01
C SER A 177 -1.75 -9.68 14.88
N ALA A 178 -2.21 -8.44 14.71
CA ALA A 178 -1.66 -7.50 13.72
C ALA A 178 -0.21 -7.17 14.04
N ASN A 179 0.09 -6.85 15.30
CA ASN A 179 1.46 -6.54 15.74
C ASN A 179 2.39 -7.72 15.47
N MET A 180 1.98 -8.95 15.81
CA MET A 180 2.76 -10.17 15.55
C MET A 180 2.98 -10.44 14.05
N LEU A 181 1.99 -10.13 13.20
CA LEU A 181 2.14 -10.24 11.75
C LEU A 181 3.14 -9.21 11.23
N ASN A 182 3.03 -7.96 11.68
CA ASN A 182 3.96 -6.90 11.32
C ASN A 182 5.38 -7.20 11.81
N ASP A 183 5.55 -7.80 12.99
CA ASP A 183 6.87 -8.18 13.50
C ASP A 183 7.56 -9.24 12.61
N LYS A 184 6.79 -10.17 12.02
CA LYS A 184 7.31 -11.13 11.03
C LYS A 184 7.78 -10.47 9.73
N LEU A 185 7.28 -9.27 9.44
CA LEU A 185 7.64 -8.47 8.27
C LEU A 185 8.79 -7.48 8.54
N LYS A 186 9.56 -7.67 9.61
CA LYS A 186 10.72 -6.83 9.94
C LYS A 186 11.65 -6.54 8.76
N TRP A 187 11.90 -7.55 7.93
CA TRP A 187 12.71 -7.43 6.71
C TRP A 187 12.18 -6.37 5.73
N LEU A 188 10.87 -6.21 5.62
CA LEU A 188 10.23 -5.24 4.74
C LEU A 188 10.42 -3.82 5.28
N TRP A 189 10.28 -3.65 6.59
CA TRP A 189 10.44 -2.37 7.28
C TRP A 189 11.88 -1.86 7.24
N GLU A 190 12.84 -2.76 7.43
CA GLU A 190 14.27 -2.45 7.33
C GLU A 190 14.67 -2.05 5.89
N ALA A 191 14.05 -2.66 4.88
CA ALA A 191 14.31 -2.36 3.48
C ALA A 191 13.63 -1.05 3.01
N SER A 192 12.42 -0.74 3.48
CA SER A 192 11.63 0.43 3.07
C SER A 192 12.26 1.75 3.54
N THR A 193 12.16 2.83 2.76
CA THR A 193 12.63 4.18 3.14
C THR A 193 11.49 5.15 3.45
N ALA A 194 10.23 4.76 3.20
CA ALA A 194 9.00 5.38 3.69
C ALA A 194 7.89 4.35 3.85
N PHE A 195 6.85 4.68 4.62
CA PHE A 195 5.69 3.81 4.86
C PHE A 195 4.42 4.42 4.27
N PHE A 196 3.54 3.58 3.71
CA PHE A 196 2.35 4.02 2.99
C PHE A 196 1.08 3.29 3.48
N PRO A 197 0.74 3.40 4.78
CA PRO A 197 -0.46 2.79 5.32
C PRO A 197 -1.72 3.42 4.70
N SER A 198 -2.74 2.62 4.45
CA SER A 198 -4.05 3.13 4.02
C SER A 198 -5.00 3.29 5.20
N ALA A 199 -5.63 4.45 5.28
CA ALA A 199 -6.71 4.76 6.21
C ALA A 199 -7.97 5.20 5.48
N TYR A 200 -8.33 4.48 4.41
CA TYR A 200 -9.61 4.66 3.74
C TYR A 200 -10.76 4.38 4.72
N MET A 201 -11.52 5.43 5.02
CA MET A 201 -12.55 5.39 6.05
C MET A 201 -13.82 4.76 5.49
N PRO A 202 -14.38 3.70 6.12
CA PRO A 202 -15.67 3.16 5.74
C PRO A 202 -16.80 4.09 6.17
N VAL A 203 -17.99 3.88 5.58
CA VAL A 203 -19.15 4.73 5.85
C VAL A 203 -19.58 4.65 7.32
N SER A 204 -19.46 3.47 7.90
CA SER A 204 -19.79 3.20 9.31
C SER A 204 -18.99 4.02 10.33
N LEU A 205 -17.87 4.61 9.92
CA LEU A 205 -17.06 5.48 10.77
C LEU A 205 -17.35 6.97 10.59
N SER A 206 -18.02 7.36 9.50
CA SER A 206 -18.30 8.77 9.20
C SER A 206 -19.02 9.42 10.38
N GLU A 207 -18.57 10.62 10.76
CA GLU A 207 -19.16 11.41 11.85
C GLU A 207 -19.12 10.75 13.24
N THR A 208 -18.32 9.68 13.42
CA THR A 208 -18.12 9.04 14.72
C THR A 208 -16.77 9.40 15.33
N GLN A 209 -16.67 9.39 16.67
CA GLN A 209 -15.37 9.51 17.37
C GLN A 209 -14.41 8.35 17.04
N LYS A 210 -14.92 7.21 16.55
CA LYS A 210 -14.13 6.04 16.16
C LYS A 210 -13.23 6.33 14.95
N ALA A 211 -13.58 7.30 14.10
CA ALA A 211 -12.78 7.71 12.94
C ALA A 211 -11.37 8.19 13.34
N GLY A 212 -11.27 9.07 14.35
CA GLY A 212 -9.99 9.56 14.85
C GLY A 212 -9.14 8.43 15.45
N LEU A 213 -9.77 7.51 16.20
CA LEU A 213 -9.09 6.34 16.79
C LEU A 213 -8.56 5.38 15.72
N PHE A 214 -9.32 5.16 14.65
CA PHE A 214 -8.95 4.31 13.51
C PHE A 214 -7.69 4.83 12.81
N VAL A 215 -7.68 6.12 12.45
CA VAL A 215 -6.55 6.74 11.75
C VAL A 215 -5.34 6.82 12.66
N ARG A 216 -5.52 7.27 13.90
CA ARG A 216 -4.43 7.41 14.88
C ARG A 216 -3.61 6.14 15.02
N HIS A 217 -4.26 4.99 15.20
CA HIS A 217 -3.54 3.75 15.47
C HIS A 217 -2.90 3.13 14.22
N LYS A 218 -3.42 3.41 13.01
CA LYS A 218 -2.70 3.08 11.77
C LYS A 218 -1.39 3.85 11.66
N VAL A 219 -1.38 5.13 12.01
CA VAL A 219 -0.15 5.93 12.05
C VAL A 219 0.80 5.45 13.16
N LEU A 220 0.29 5.19 14.37
CA LEU A 220 1.12 4.68 15.47
C LEU A 220 1.78 3.34 15.13
N GLU A 221 1.10 2.44 14.42
CA GLU A 221 1.71 1.18 13.98
C GLU A 221 2.77 1.39 12.92
N ALA A 222 2.54 2.29 11.95
CA ALA A 222 3.55 2.69 10.98
C ALA A 222 4.81 3.27 11.66
N MET A 223 4.63 4.12 12.67
CA MET A 223 5.74 4.63 13.48
C MET A 223 6.43 3.54 14.30
N ARG A 224 5.67 2.60 14.88
CA ARG A 224 6.24 1.49 15.65
C ARG A 224 7.16 0.64 14.79
N VAL A 225 6.72 0.25 13.59
CA VAL A 225 7.56 -0.56 12.69
C VAL A 225 8.70 0.22 12.06
N ALA A 226 8.55 1.54 11.88
CA ALA A 226 9.63 2.43 11.42
C ALA A 226 10.85 2.38 12.36
N ASN A 227 10.62 2.23 13.67
CA ASN A 227 11.66 2.11 14.69
C ASN A 227 12.44 0.79 14.64
N PHE A 228 12.04 -0.19 13.81
CA PHE A 228 12.85 -1.39 13.60
C PHE A 228 14.06 -1.14 12.71
N SER A 229 14.04 -0.06 11.92
CA SER A 229 15.19 0.34 11.12
C SER A 229 16.31 0.84 12.02
N LYS A 230 17.54 0.37 11.78
CA LYS A 230 18.75 0.85 12.49
C LYS A 230 19.30 2.17 11.90
N ARG A 231 18.54 2.86 11.06
CA ARG A 231 18.96 4.13 10.46
C ARG A 231 19.02 5.23 11.52
N SER A 232 19.83 6.24 11.27
CA SER A 232 19.96 7.42 12.14
C SER A 232 18.72 8.31 12.19
N TYR A 233 17.74 8.04 11.34
CA TYR A 233 16.47 8.76 11.27
C TYR A 233 15.31 7.77 11.12
N ALA A 234 14.14 8.15 11.65
CA ALA A 234 12.90 7.41 11.42
C ALA A 234 12.41 7.65 9.99
N ALA A 235 12.10 6.57 9.26
CA ALA A 235 11.53 6.70 7.92
C ALA A 235 10.13 7.35 7.99
N PRO A 236 9.82 8.32 7.11
CA PRO A 236 8.57 9.07 7.15
C PRO A 236 7.36 8.19 6.81
N VAL A 237 6.20 8.59 7.34
CA VAL A 237 4.91 7.94 7.11
C VAL A 237 4.03 8.83 6.22
N TYR A 238 3.60 8.28 5.09
CA TYR A 238 2.67 8.93 4.16
C TYR A 238 1.33 8.17 4.17
N LEU A 239 0.36 8.71 4.90
CA LEU A 239 -0.94 8.10 5.07
C LEU A 239 -1.78 8.26 3.80
N TYR A 240 -2.25 7.16 3.23
CA TYR A 240 -3.20 7.16 2.12
C TYR A 240 -4.62 7.36 2.64
N LEU A 241 -5.26 8.44 2.18
CA LEU A 241 -6.63 8.82 2.45
C LEU A 241 -7.41 8.86 1.14
N LYS A 242 -8.73 8.63 1.24
CA LYS A 242 -9.65 8.76 0.11
C LYS A 242 -10.75 9.72 0.50
N LEU A 243 -11.06 10.66 -0.39
CA LEU A 243 -12.12 11.66 -0.16
C LEU A 243 -13.51 11.03 -0.08
N LEU A 244 -13.74 9.95 -0.82
CA LEU A 244 -14.96 9.16 -0.74
C LEU A 244 -14.82 8.06 0.30
N LEU A 245 -15.86 7.87 1.11
CA LEU A 245 -15.94 6.77 2.07
C LEU A 245 -15.90 5.43 1.32
N ARG A 246 -15.25 4.42 1.90
CA ARG A 246 -14.94 3.15 1.23
C ARG A 246 -16.14 2.53 0.54
N ASP A 247 -17.28 2.49 1.24
CA ASP A 247 -18.49 1.79 0.83
C ASP A 247 -19.46 2.67 0.01
N GLN A 248 -19.16 3.97 -0.16
CA GLN A 248 -19.92 4.86 -1.06
C GLN A 248 -19.60 4.61 -2.55
N ASN A 249 -18.57 3.81 -2.88
CA ASN A 249 -18.25 3.50 -4.28
C ASN A 249 -19.37 2.74 -5.00
N ASP A 250 -20.27 2.05 -4.27
CA ASP A 250 -21.36 1.28 -4.87
C ASP A 250 -22.62 2.13 -5.15
N MET A 251 -22.88 3.18 -4.36
CA MET A 251 -24.05 4.05 -4.56
C MET A 251 -23.93 4.98 -5.78
N TYR A 252 -22.71 5.32 -6.19
CA TYR A 252 -22.46 6.19 -7.35
C TYR A 252 -22.08 5.40 -8.62
N LYS A 253 -22.42 4.10 -8.68
CA LYS A 253 -22.23 3.29 -9.90
C LYS A 253 -23.15 3.71 -11.07
N SER A 254 -24.27 4.38 -10.79
CA SER A 254 -25.27 4.74 -11.81
C SER A 254 -25.23 6.20 -12.27
N GLU A 255 -24.45 7.07 -11.63
CA GLU A 255 -24.30 8.46 -12.08
C GLU A 255 -22.82 8.81 -12.18
N LEU A 256 -22.38 9.09 -13.41
CA LEU A 256 -21.09 9.70 -13.75
C LEU A 256 -20.66 10.68 -12.65
N LEU A 257 -19.51 10.46 -11.98
CA LEU A 257 -18.60 11.46 -11.40
C LEU A 257 -17.76 10.84 -10.26
N LEU A 258 -16.79 9.99 -10.62
CA LEU A 258 -15.76 9.54 -9.68
C LEU A 258 -14.67 10.62 -9.56
N VAL A 259 -14.79 11.53 -8.58
CA VAL A 259 -13.59 12.14 -7.99
C VAL A 259 -12.95 11.08 -7.09
N LYS A 260 -12.19 10.15 -7.67
CA LYS A 260 -11.28 9.28 -6.91
C LYS A 260 -10.02 10.06 -6.56
N GLY A 261 -10.15 11.07 -5.71
CA GLY A 261 -9.01 11.73 -5.11
C GLY A 261 -8.46 10.85 -3.99
N THR A 262 -7.27 10.29 -4.21
CA THR A 262 -6.46 9.69 -3.16
C THR A 262 -5.44 10.73 -2.72
N ASP A 263 -5.42 11.03 -1.42
CA ASP A 263 -4.46 11.94 -0.82
C ASP A 263 -3.41 11.14 -0.05
N ALA A 264 -2.13 11.34 -0.34
CA ALA A 264 -1.06 10.88 0.54
C ALA A 264 -0.62 12.04 1.44
N VAL A 265 -0.73 11.87 2.76
CA VAL A 265 -0.40 12.91 3.74
C VAL A 265 0.85 12.51 4.50
N ASN A 266 1.91 13.31 4.43
CA ASN A 266 3.07 13.12 5.31
C ASN A 266 2.67 13.45 6.76
N VAL A 267 2.75 12.46 7.63
CA VAL A 267 2.45 12.58 9.05
C VAL A 267 3.68 12.19 9.85
N ASN A 268 4.60 13.13 10.04
CA ASN A 268 5.66 13.00 11.04
C ASN A 268 5.09 13.56 12.36
N TYR A 269 5.05 12.75 13.41
CA TYR A 269 4.69 13.18 14.77
C TYR A 269 5.98 13.44 15.56
N ASP A 270 6.22 14.68 15.98
CA ASP A 270 6.88 14.92 17.27
C ASP A 270 5.86 14.56 18.36
N SER A 271 6.32 14.00 19.47
CA SER A 271 5.52 13.38 20.54
C SER A 271 4.40 14.24 21.17
N ASP A 272 4.24 15.50 20.77
CA ASP A 272 3.43 16.51 21.45
C ASP A 272 2.25 17.09 20.65
N CYS A 273 1.97 16.66 19.41
CA CYS A 273 0.94 17.29 18.57
C CYS A 273 -0.17 16.34 18.09
N TYR A 274 -1.29 16.28 18.80
CA TYR A 274 -2.52 15.59 18.38
C TYR A 274 -3.20 16.30 17.18
N CYS A 275 -3.48 15.59 16.09
CA CYS A 275 -4.39 16.06 15.04
C CYS A 275 -5.71 15.30 15.13
N ASP A 276 -6.76 15.99 15.57
CA ASP A 276 -8.14 15.58 15.37
C ASP A 276 -8.54 15.87 13.91
N PHE A 277 -9.47 15.10 13.35
CA PHE A 277 -9.89 15.26 11.94
C PHE A 277 -10.63 16.59 11.69
N ASN A 278 -10.98 17.31 12.77
CA ASN A 278 -11.44 18.69 12.76
C ASN A 278 -10.41 19.59 13.46
N CYS A 279 -9.96 20.63 12.77
CA CYS A 279 -9.14 21.74 13.28
C CYS A 279 -7.62 21.50 13.42
N CYS A 280 -6.86 22.23 12.60
CA CYS A 280 -5.65 22.90 13.08
C CYS A 280 -6.07 23.88 14.19
N VAL A 281 -5.73 23.59 15.44
CA VAL A 281 -5.78 24.59 16.52
C VAL A 281 -4.56 25.50 16.33
N LYS A 282 -4.78 26.81 16.18
CA LYS A 282 -3.72 27.83 16.12
C LYS A 282 -2.78 27.68 17.33
N GLY A 283 -1.49 27.47 17.08
CA GLY A 283 -0.44 27.79 18.05
C GLY A 283 0.62 26.73 18.36
N THR A 284 0.52 25.50 17.85
CA THR A 284 1.59 24.50 18.02
C THR A 284 2.43 24.36 16.75
N LYS A 285 3.74 24.05 16.91
CA LYS A 285 4.66 23.79 15.80
C LYS A 285 4.15 22.58 15.01
N CYS A 286 3.40 22.83 13.94
CA CYS A 286 2.96 21.80 13.01
C CYS A 286 4.14 21.25 12.23
N VAL A 287 4.28 19.93 12.23
CA VAL A 287 5.12 19.26 11.25
C VAL A 287 4.59 19.58 9.85
N ARG A 288 5.48 19.86 8.90
CA ARG A 288 5.16 20.22 7.52
C ARG A 288 4.34 19.08 6.88
N LYS A 289 3.01 19.21 6.88
CA LYS A 289 2.10 18.28 6.20
C LYS A 289 2.31 18.44 4.70
N VAL A 290 2.73 17.37 4.03
CA VAL A 290 2.84 17.31 2.57
C VAL A 290 1.62 16.56 2.06
N TYR A 291 0.78 17.21 1.27
CA TYR A 291 -0.39 16.59 0.62
C TYR A 291 -0.06 16.30 -0.83
N TYR A 292 -0.21 15.04 -1.24
CA TYR A 292 -0.16 14.61 -2.64
C TYR A 292 -1.56 14.24 -3.09
N LYS A 293 -2.09 14.89 -4.13
CA LYS A 293 -3.37 14.47 -4.74
C LYS A 293 -3.13 13.67 -6.01
N VAL A 294 -3.72 12.48 -6.08
CA VAL A 294 -3.71 11.62 -7.28
C VAL A 294 -4.96 11.93 -8.14
N LEU A 295 -4.77 12.36 -9.39
CA LEU A 295 -5.85 12.66 -10.35
C LEU A 295 -5.97 11.58 -11.44
N GLU A 296 -7.06 10.80 -11.47
CA GLU A 296 -7.35 9.86 -12.56
C GLU A 296 -7.71 10.61 -13.87
N PRO A 297 -7.22 10.17 -15.05
CA PRO A 297 -7.51 10.83 -16.32
C PRO A 297 -8.87 10.43 -16.92
N GLY A 298 -9.59 11.40 -17.49
CA GLY A 298 -10.50 11.12 -18.62
C GLY A 298 -11.99 11.48 -18.53
N LEU A 299 -12.48 12.39 -17.67
CA LEU A 299 -13.90 12.77 -17.72
C LEU A 299 -14.16 14.29 -17.58
N PRO A 300 -15.03 14.88 -18.43
CA PRO A 300 -15.58 16.21 -18.21
C PRO A 300 -16.55 16.18 -17.01
N PHE A 301 -16.31 17.05 -16.03
CA PHE A 301 -17.17 17.21 -14.87
C PHE A 301 -18.41 18.05 -15.24
N TYR A 302 -19.60 17.58 -14.90
CA TYR A 302 -20.86 18.34 -15.00
C TYR A 302 -21.39 18.62 -13.59
N SER A 303 -21.76 19.87 -13.33
CA SER A 303 -22.27 20.34 -12.04
C SER A 303 -23.70 19.83 -11.78
N CYS A 304 -23.95 19.29 -10.59
CA CYS A 304 -25.27 19.40 -9.96
C CYS A 304 -25.29 20.74 -9.22
N GLN A 305 -26.19 21.64 -9.63
CA GLN A 305 -26.50 22.86 -8.88
C GLN A 305 -27.34 22.49 -7.65
N CYS A 306 -27.03 23.07 -6.50
CA CYS A 306 -27.98 23.18 -5.39
C CYS A 306 -29.03 24.25 -5.71
#